data_AF-A0AA35JC09-F1
#
_entry.id   AF-A0AA35JC09-F1
#
_cell.length_a   1.000
_cell.length_b   1.000
_cell.length_c   1.000
_cell.angle_alpha   90.00
_cell.angle_beta   90.00
_cell.angle_gamma   90.00
#
_symmetry.space_group_name_H-M   'P 1'
#
loop_
_entity.id
_entity.type
_entity.pdbx_description
1 polymer ?
#
loop_
_entity_poly.entity_id
_entity_poly.type
_entity_poly.pdbx_seq_one_letter_code
_entity_poly.pdbx_strand_id
1 'polypeptide(L)'
;MCKGLGGANQGLRRMIVRVGVDVDYMVGVLMLAVVVVFWVGASCLTNELLETNAYNKPFFITYLNISSFALYLVPDLWKSFRSRRKALRDRRDQTLPVYSNESLPEILPLVTATSSTLSSSSTENKATKDTIRLSLLFCVLWFVANLAGNSALSYTTVASSTILSSTSSFFTLFLAVSLQLESFSLKKLSGLFVSLFGIILIVVQSSKERDSVSASSFFIGNTLALLGSFGYSVYTTLLKYEVSSKGLQLDIKLFLGYVGIFTLLLFWPVLIVLDLSHWETFELPNNSHTLFLVLLNCIIIFVSDYFWCKAVILTSPLVVTIGLTFTIPLAMLADYFWRNASFTSWYIVGVFFIFISFFLVHDRDGSTIENNQPTIEKQQNSCHTA
;
A
#
# COMPACT_ATOMS: atom_id res chain seq x y z
N MET A 1 39.07 16.26 5.07
CA MET A 1 38.78 15.21 6.07
C MET A 1 37.28 14.92 6.06
N CYS A 2 36.78 14.21 5.03
CA CYS A 2 35.38 13.74 4.88
C CYS A 2 35.28 12.80 3.67
N LYS A 3 36.06 11.71 3.67
CA LYS A 3 35.99 10.63 2.65
C LYS A 3 35.67 9.25 3.25
N GLY A 4 35.23 9.19 4.51
CA GLY A 4 35.13 7.93 5.27
C GLY A 4 33.74 7.27 5.38
N LEU A 5 32.63 7.97 5.14
CA LEU A 5 31.30 7.41 5.46
C LEU A 5 30.65 6.55 4.35
N GLY A 6 31.18 6.56 3.13
CA GLY A 6 30.63 5.73 2.04
C GLY A 6 31.06 4.25 2.08
N GLY A 7 32.21 3.96 2.68
CA GLY A 7 32.79 2.61 2.71
C GLY A 7 32.14 1.67 3.73
N ALA A 8 31.76 2.20 4.90
CA ALA A 8 31.13 1.40 5.95
C ALA A 8 29.76 0.85 5.53
N ASN A 9 28.96 1.67 4.82
CA ASN A 9 27.64 1.27 4.35
C ASN A 9 27.72 0.23 3.22
N GLN A 10 28.76 0.31 2.38
CA GLN A 10 29.03 -0.70 1.34
C GLN A 10 29.58 -2.01 1.94
N GLY A 11 30.43 -1.93 2.97
CA GLY A 11 30.96 -3.10 3.67
C GLY A 11 29.87 -3.88 4.40
N LEU A 12 28.94 -3.18 5.07
CA LEU A 12 27.78 -3.79 5.72
C LEU A 12 26.82 -4.42 4.70
N ARG A 13 26.53 -3.73 3.57
CA ARG A 13 25.74 -4.31 2.47
C ARG A 13 26.37 -5.58 1.91
N ARG A 14 27.70 -5.61 1.73
CA ARG A 14 28.42 -6.81 1.24
C ARG A 14 28.42 -7.95 2.26
N MET A 15 28.47 -7.64 3.56
CA MET A 15 28.42 -8.64 4.61
C MET A 15 27.02 -9.25 4.76
N ILE A 16 25.96 -8.44 4.62
CA ILE A 16 24.56 -8.91 4.69
C ILE A 16 24.18 -9.75 3.46
N VAL A 17 24.64 -9.38 2.26
CA VAL A 17 24.48 -10.20 1.04
C VAL A 17 25.16 -11.57 1.20
N ARG A 18 26.24 -11.66 1.99
CA ARG A 18 26.93 -12.92 2.30
C ARG A 18 26.13 -13.85 3.22
N VAL A 19 25.08 -13.34 3.88
CA VAL A 19 24.18 -14.09 4.77
C VAL A 19 22.87 -14.49 4.06
N GLY A 20 22.73 -14.20 2.74
CA GLY A 20 21.55 -14.61 1.97
C GLY A 20 20.26 -13.84 2.31
N VAL A 21 20.36 -12.74 3.07
CA VAL A 21 19.24 -11.87 3.41
C VAL A 21 19.22 -10.69 2.46
N ASP A 22 18.17 -10.61 1.63
CA ASP A 22 17.95 -9.46 0.77
C ASP A 22 17.62 -8.22 1.62
N VAL A 23 18.51 -7.24 1.63
CA VAL A 23 18.37 -6.00 2.41
C VAL A 23 17.04 -5.30 2.09
N ASP A 24 16.67 -5.28 0.81
CA ASP A 24 15.44 -4.63 0.33
C ASP A 24 14.20 -5.34 0.88
N TYR A 25 14.23 -6.67 0.99
CA TYR A 25 13.17 -7.46 1.62
C TYR A 25 13.04 -7.15 3.11
N MET A 26 14.16 -7.11 3.85
CA MET A 26 14.15 -6.81 5.28
C MET A 26 13.63 -5.39 5.55
N VAL A 27 13.99 -4.43 4.71
CA VAL A 27 13.44 -3.06 4.76
C VAL A 27 11.92 -3.10 4.54
N GLY A 28 11.43 -3.90 3.60
CA GLY A 28 10.00 -4.06 3.36
C GLY A 28 9.25 -4.66 4.56
N VAL A 29 9.81 -5.68 5.23
CA VAL A 29 9.23 -6.25 6.46
C VAL A 29 9.24 -5.24 7.62
N LEU A 30 10.30 -4.46 7.76
CA LEU A 30 10.36 -3.40 8.77
C LEU A 30 9.31 -2.32 8.51
N MET A 31 9.14 -1.91 7.24
CA MET A 31 8.08 -0.97 6.85
C MET A 31 6.69 -1.54 7.16
N LEU A 32 6.46 -2.82 6.90
CA LEU A 32 5.21 -3.50 7.22
C LEU A 32 4.91 -3.47 8.73
N ALA A 33 5.91 -3.70 9.58
CA ALA A 33 5.73 -3.62 11.03
C ALA A 33 5.31 -2.21 11.48
N VAL A 34 5.88 -1.15 10.88
CA VAL A 34 5.45 0.24 11.13
C VAL A 34 4.01 0.47 10.69
N VAL A 35 3.62 -0.06 9.52
CA VAL A 35 2.24 0.04 9.01
C VAL A 35 1.26 -0.58 9.99
N VAL A 36 1.55 -1.78 10.50
CA VAL A 36 0.68 -2.47 11.47
C VAL A 36 0.43 -1.60 12.71
N VAL A 37 1.48 -0.99 13.27
CA VAL A 37 1.35 -0.09 14.43
C VAL A 37 0.54 1.16 14.08
N PHE A 38 0.80 1.78 12.92
CA PHE A 38 0.11 2.99 12.49
C PHE A 38 -1.37 2.74 12.21
N TRP A 39 -1.71 1.65 11.54
CA TRP A 39 -3.11 1.29 11.26
C TRP A 39 -3.87 0.92 12.53
N VAL A 40 -3.25 0.24 13.49
CA VAL A 40 -3.88 0.01 14.80
C VAL A 40 -4.09 1.33 15.55
N GLY A 41 -3.10 2.21 15.58
CA GLY A 41 -3.24 3.54 16.17
C GLY A 41 -4.37 4.34 15.51
N ALA A 42 -4.41 4.41 14.18
CA ALA A 42 -5.49 5.06 13.43
C ALA A 42 -6.87 4.46 13.73
N SER A 43 -6.94 3.13 13.87
CA SER A 43 -8.19 2.43 14.24
C SER A 43 -8.65 2.83 15.65
N CYS A 44 -7.73 2.89 16.62
CA CYS A 44 -8.04 3.36 17.98
C CYS A 44 -8.52 4.81 17.99
N LEU A 45 -7.85 5.71 17.26
CA LEU A 45 -8.27 7.11 17.12
C LEU A 45 -9.67 7.22 16.50
N THR A 46 -9.93 6.46 15.44
CA THR A 46 -11.22 6.45 14.77
C THR A 46 -12.31 5.90 15.69
N ASN A 47 -12.03 4.85 16.45
CA ASN A 47 -12.97 4.30 17.43
C ASN A 47 -13.29 5.32 18.56
N GLU A 48 -12.28 6.05 19.04
CA GLU A 48 -12.49 7.10 20.06
C GLU A 48 -13.34 8.27 19.52
N LEU A 49 -13.10 8.68 18.27
CA LEU A 49 -13.89 9.69 17.55
C LEU A 49 -15.36 9.29 17.42
N LEU A 50 -15.62 8.01 17.12
CA LEU A 50 -16.96 7.46 16.93
C LEU A 50 -17.70 7.25 18.27
N GLU A 51 -17.03 6.68 19.29
CA GLU A 51 -17.66 6.36 20.58
C GLU A 51 -17.97 7.58 21.45
N THR A 52 -17.16 8.64 21.36
CA THR A 52 -17.42 9.89 22.09
C THR A 52 -18.62 10.66 21.50
N ASN A 53 -19.27 10.15 20.43
CA ASN A 53 -20.27 10.86 19.62
C ASN A 53 -19.80 12.25 19.16
N ALA A 54 -18.48 12.48 19.16
CA ALA A 54 -17.91 13.77 18.79
C ALA A 54 -17.98 13.99 17.27
N TYR A 55 -17.94 12.90 16.48
CA TYR A 55 -18.01 12.94 15.02
C TYR A 55 -18.35 11.58 14.40
N ASN A 56 -19.64 11.24 14.33
CA ASN A 56 -20.10 9.95 13.79
C ASN A 56 -20.27 9.99 12.25
N LYS A 57 -19.16 10.13 11.52
CA LYS A 57 -19.14 10.27 10.05
C LYS A 57 -18.03 9.43 9.41
N PRO A 58 -18.14 8.08 9.43
CA PRO A 58 -17.08 7.18 8.99
C PRO A 58 -16.75 7.33 7.50
N PHE A 59 -17.75 7.56 6.62
CA PHE A 59 -17.50 7.70 5.20
C PHE A 59 -16.73 8.98 4.89
N PHE A 60 -17.08 10.09 5.56
CA PHE A 60 -16.36 11.35 5.43
C PHE A 60 -14.92 11.26 5.94
N ILE A 61 -14.68 10.61 7.08
CA ILE A 61 -13.31 10.38 7.59
C ILE A 61 -12.49 9.60 6.57
N THR A 62 -13.04 8.50 6.04
CA THR A 62 -12.38 7.69 5.00
C THR A 62 -12.10 8.52 3.74
N TYR A 63 -13.09 9.28 3.26
CA TYR A 63 -12.92 10.15 2.09
C TYR A 63 -11.82 11.19 2.28
N LEU A 64 -11.77 11.85 3.45
CA LEU A 64 -10.72 12.81 3.79
C LEU A 64 -9.34 12.15 3.83
N ASN A 65 -9.22 10.98 4.46
CA ASN A 65 -7.95 10.25 4.55
C ASN A 65 -7.38 9.96 3.16
N ILE A 66 -8.18 9.43 2.24
CA ILE A 66 -7.71 9.06 0.90
C ILE A 66 -7.46 10.31 0.03
N SER A 67 -8.34 11.32 0.15
CA SER A 67 -8.16 12.59 -0.57
C SER A 67 -6.86 13.29 -0.17
N SER A 68 -6.40 13.08 1.08
CA SER A 68 -5.10 13.59 1.54
C SER A 68 -3.92 13.07 0.70
N PHE A 69 -4.04 11.91 0.03
CA PHE A 69 -2.97 11.42 -0.84
C PHE A 69 -2.68 12.36 -2.01
N ALA A 70 -3.65 13.17 -2.44
CA ALA A 70 -3.43 14.21 -3.46
C ALA A 70 -2.32 15.20 -3.05
N LEU A 71 -2.05 15.35 -1.74
CA LEU A 71 -0.96 16.18 -1.23
C LEU A 71 0.43 15.68 -1.66
N TYR A 72 0.60 14.40 -2.03
CA TYR A 72 1.87 13.91 -2.57
C TYR A 72 2.28 14.61 -3.87
N LEU A 73 1.31 15.10 -4.67
CA LEU A 73 1.55 15.81 -5.93
C LEU A 73 1.86 17.30 -5.73
N VAL A 74 1.53 17.88 -4.57
CA VAL A 74 1.66 19.32 -4.32
C VAL A 74 3.10 19.83 -4.49
N PRO A 75 4.15 19.15 -3.97
CA PRO A 75 5.53 19.61 -4.15
C PRO A 75 5.97 19.66 -5.62
N ASP A 76 5.56 18.68 -6.43
CA ASP A 76 5.96 18.58 -7.83
C ASP A 76 5.18 19.56 -8.72
N LEU A 77 3.88 19.73 -8.44
CA LEU A 77 3.07 20.79 -9.03
C LEU A 77 3.61 22.18 -8.68
N TRP A 78 4.04 22.40 -7.44
CA TRP A 78 4.62 23.67 -7.00
C TRP A 78 5.96 23.98 -7.70
N LYS A 79 6.84 22.98 -7.83
CA LYS A 79 8.10 23.12 -8.58
C LYS A 79 7.84 23.40 -10.06
N SER A 80 6.92 22.68 -10.68
CA SER A 80 6.55 22.88 -12.08
C SER A 80 5.91 24.25 -12.31
N PHE A 81 5.03 24.68 -11.41
CA PHE A 81 4.42 26.01 -11.44
C PHE A 81 5.46 27.11 -11.27
N ARG A 82 6.39 26.98 -10.31
CA ARG A 82 7.49 27.95 -10.10
C ARG A 82 8.44 28.01 -11.28
N SER A 83 8.75 26.86 -11.89
CA SER A 83 9.59 26.78 -13.11
C SER A 83 8.90 27.41 -14.31
N ARG A 84 7.60 27.13 -14.54
CA ARG A 84 6.80 27.79 -15.58
C ARG A 84 6.69 29.30 -15.35
N ARG A 85 6.51 29.74 -14.10
CA ARG A 85 6.46 31.17 -13.75
C ARG A 85 7.82 31.85 -13.95
N LYS A 86 8.92 31.14 -13.70
CA LYS A 86 10.29 31.61 -13.99
C LYS A 86 10.54 31.67 -15.50
N ALA A 87 10.13 30.66 -16.27
CA ALA A 87 10.26 30.63 -17.74
C ALA A 87 9.39 31.71 -18.43
N LEU A 88 8.18 31.96 -17.92
CA LEU A 88 7.33 33.07 -18.37
C LEU A 88 7.90 34.44 -17.98
N ARG A 89 8.62 34.53 -16.86
CA ARG A 89 9.34 35.75 -16.44
C ARG A 89 10.59 36.00 -17.30
N ASP A 90 11.41 34.98 -17.56
CA ASP A 90 12.57 35.09 -18.48
C ASP A 90 12.15 35.46 -19.91
N ARG A 91 11.03 34.91 -20.40
CA ARG A 91 10.46 35.30 -21.71
C ARG A 91 9.96 36.74 -21.74
N ARG A 92 9.58 37.32 -20.60
CA ARG A 92 9.14 38.72 -20.49
C ARG A 92 10.33 39.68 -20.43
N ASP A 93 11.46 39.25 -19.86
CA ASP A 93 12.69 40.06 -19.79
C ASP A 93 13.47 40.06 -21.13
N GLN A 94 13.30 39.04 -21.99
CA GLN A 94 13.88 38.99 -23.34
C GLN A 94 13.16 39.84 -24.41
N THR A 95 11.99 40.44 -24.11
CA THR A 95 11.25 41.28 -25.07
C THR A 95 11.64 42.77 -25.07
N LEU A 96 12.72 43.18 -24.40
CA LEU A 96 13.29 44.52 -24.53
C LEU A 96 14.39 44.51 -25.62
N PRO A 97 14.26 45.30 -26.71
CA PRO A 97 15.25 45.30 -27.77
C PRO A 97 16.46 46.11 -27.32
N VAL A 98 17.59 45.44 -27.07
CA VAL A 98 18.90 46.10 -27.01
C VAL A 98 19.58 45.83 -28.34
N TYR A 99 19.75 46.90 -29.10
CA TYR A 99 20.40 46.94 -30.41
C TYR A 99 21.92 47.04 -30.20
N SER A 100 22.68 46.04 -30.65
CA SER A 100 24.12 46.22 -30.95
C SER A 100 24.60 45.14 -31.93
N ASN A 101 25.40 45.61 -32.90
CA ASN A 101 25.70 45.01 -34.20
C ASN A 101 26.93 44.09 -34.21
N GLU A 102 27.00 43.24 -35.26
CA GLU A 102 28.18 42.55 -35.88
C GLU A 102 28.97 41.55 -34.99
N SER A 103 29.39 40.34 -35.39
CA SER A 103 29.84 39.77 -36.68
C SER A 103 29.88 38.21 -36.62
N LEU A 104 29.80 37.53 -37.76
CA LEU A 104 29.95 36.07 -38.02
C LEU A 104 31.46 35.66 -38.11
N PRO A 105 31.88 34.37 -38.31
CA PRO A 105 31.32 33.02 -38.01
C PRO A 105 32.35 31.99 -37.46
N GLU A 106 31.98 30.94 -36.69
CA GLU A 106 32.81 29.71 -36.59
C GLU A 106 32.05 28.42 -36.12
N ILE A 107 31.93 27.47 -37.06
CA ILE A 107 32.01 25.97 -36.99
C ILE A 107 30.97 25.12 -36.17
N LEU A 108 30.37 24.14 -36.91
CA LEU A 108 29.60 22.91 -36.56
C LEU A 108 30.12 22.11 -35.32
N PRO A 109 29.36 21.18 -34.65
CA PRO A 109 28.27 20.35 -35.20
C PRO A 109 27.04 20.14 -34.26
N LEU A 110 25.90 20.73 -34.61
CA LEU A 110 24.61 20.53 -33.92
C LEU A 110 23.77 19.42 -34.59
N VAL A 111 24.35 18.24 -34.83
CA VAL A 111 23.61 17.11 -35.43
C VAL A 111 23.68 15.82 -34.58
N THR A 112 24.54 15.75 -33.55
CA THR A 112 24.68 14.52 -32.75
C THR A 112 23.92 14.54 -31.42
N ALA A 113 23.36 15.68 -30.98
CA ALA A 113 22.70 15.82 -29.67
C ALA A 113 21.16 15.64 -29.68
N THR A 114 20.53 15.54 -30.86
CA THR A 114 19.06 15.49 -30.98
C THR A 114 18.48 14.09 -30.83
N SER A 115 19.31 13.03 -30.94
CA SER A 115 18.86 11.64 -30.88
C SER A 115 18.68 11.10 -29.46
N SER A 116 19.32 11.71 -28.45
CA SER A 116 19.30 11.23 -27.06
C SER A 116 18.25 11.91 -26.16
N THR A 117 17.64 13.00 -26.61
CA THR A 117 16.61 13.76 -25.86
C THR A 117 15.17 13.39 -26.26
N LEU A 118 14.97 12.81 -27.45
CA LEU A 118 13.66 12.29 -27.88
C LEU A 118 13.31 10.91 -27.26
N SER A 119 14.33 10.10 -26.94
CA SER A 119 14.13 8.77 -26.35
C SER A 119 13.82 8.80 -24.85
N SER A 120 14.34 9.78 -24.11
CA SER A 120 14.04 9.95 -22.68
C SER A 120 12.63 10.50 -22.44
N SER A 121 12.21 11.51 -23.19
CA SER A 121 10.89 12.15 -23.05
C SER A 121 9.70 11.26 -23.46
N SER A 122 9.91 10.34 -24.40
CA SER A 122 8.88 9.36 -24.81
C SER A 122 8.69 8.24 -23.78
N THR A 123 9.78 7.77 -23.16
CA THR A 123 9.76 6.73 -22.13
C THR A 123 9.14 7.25 -20.81
N GLU A 124 9.46 8.48 -20.43
CA GLU A 124 8.92 9.15 -19.22
C GLU A 124 7.41 9.43 -19.33
N ASN A 125 6.94 9.83 -20.52
CA ASN A 125 5.50 10.01 -20.79
C ASN A 125 4.73 8.69 -20.74
N LYS A 126 5.32 7.59 -21.22
CA LYS A 126 4.68 6.26 -21.18
C LYS A 126 4.55 5.75 -19.74
N ALA A 127 5.63 5.81 -18.95
CA ALA A 127 5.62 5.39 -17.54
C ALA A 127 4.60 6.19 -16.70
N THR A 128 4.49 7.50 -16.95
CA THR A 128 3.48 8.34 -16.30
C THR A 128 2.05 7.94 -16.70
N LYS A 129 1.81 7.69 -17.99
CA LYS A 129 0.49 7.24 -18.48
C LYS A 129 0.08 5.90 -17.90
N ASP A 130 1.03 4.96 -17.80
CA ASP A 130 0.80 3.64 -17.21
C ASP A 130 0.54 3.75 -15.69
N THR A 131 1.26 4.65 -15.00
CA THR A 131 1.00 4.96 -13.58
C THR A 131 -0.39 5.54 -13.37
N ILE A 132 -0.82 6.49 -14.20
CA ILE A 132 -2.18 7.08 -14.15
C ILE A 132 -3.24 6.00 -14.36
N ARG A 133 -3.06 5.12 -15.36
CA ARG A 133 -3.99 4.02 -15.64
C ARG A 133 -4.07 3.06 -14.45
N LEU A 134 -2.93 2.71 -13.86
CA LEU A 134 -2.86 1.85 -12.69
C LEU A 134 -3.51 2.49 -11.47
N SER A 135 -3.24 3.77 -11.20
CA SER A 135 -3.88 4.52 -10.11
C SER A 135 -5.39 4.58 -10.24
N LEU A 136 -5.94 4.76 -11.46
CA LEU A 136 -7.38 4.76 -11.69
C LEU A 136 -7.99 3.38 -11.42
N LEU A 137 -7.37 2.32 -11.95
CA LEU A 137 -7.83 0.94 -11.74
C LEU A 137 -7.76 0.56 -10.26
N PHE A 138 -6.66 0.91 -9.58
CA PHE A 138 -6.49 0.73 -8.15
C PHE A 138 -7.56 1.47 -7.37
N CYS A 139 -7.82 2.74 -7.69
CA CYS A 139 -8.81 3.58 -7.02
C CYS A 139 -10.22 2.96 -7.06
N VAL A 140 -10.66 2.49 -8.24
CA VAL A 140 -11.98 1.85 -8.40
C VAL A 140 -12.04 0.52 -7.64
N LEU A 141 -11.04 -0.35 -7.79
CA LEU A 141 -10.99 -1.65 -7.11
C LEU A 141 -10.96 -1.50 -5.58
N TRP A 142 -10.13 -0.58 -5.10
CA TRP A 142 -9.99 -0.25 -3.69
C TRP A 142 -11.31 0.26 -3.12
N PHE A 143 -11.99 1.17 -3.81
CA PHE A 143 -13.28 1.70 -3.35
C PHE A 143 -14.36 0.62 -3.28
N VAL A 144 -14.49 -0.21 -4.32
CA VAL A 144 -15.47 -1.31 -4.33
C VAL A 144 -15.18 -2.31 -3.21
N ALA A 145 -13.91 -2.66 -2.99
CA ALA A 145 -13.50 -3.57 -1.92
C ALA A 145 -13.84 -3.00 -0.53
N ASN A 146 -13.51 -1.72 -0.29
CA ASN A 146 -13.80 -1.05 0.97
C ASN A 146 -15.31 -0.86 1.20
N LEU A 147 -16.06 -0.52 0.16
CA LEU A 147 -17.51 -0.41 0.24
C LEU A 147 -18.14 -1.76 0.61
N ALA A 148 -17.74 -2.84 -0.04
CA ALA A 148 -18.22 -4.18 0.27
C ALA A 148 -17.85 -4.60 1.71
N GLY A 149 -16.59 -4.42 2.11
CA GLY A 149 -16.13 -4.76 3.47
C GLY A 149 -16.80 -3.95 4.57
N ASN A 150 -16.94 -2.64 4.40
CA ASN A 150 -17.61 -1.78 5.39
C ASN A 150 -19.12 -2.04 5.44
N SER A 151 -19.77 -2.26 4.29
CA SER A 151 -21.19 -2.61 4.25
C SER A 151 -21.47 -3.95 4.94
N ALA A 152 -20.52 -4.89 4.90
CA ALA A 152 -20.68 -6.19 5.54
C ALA A 152 -20.92 -6.06 7.05
N LEU A 153 -20.28 -5.09 7.73
CA LEU A 153 -20.43 -4.87 9.18
C LEU A 153 -21.85 -4.49 9.60
N SER A 154 -22.67 -3.95 8.69
CA SER A 154 -24.09 -3.66 8.95
C SER A 154 -24.98 -4.92 8.90
N TYR A 155 -24.49 -6.00 8.30
CA TYR A 155 -25.25 -7.22 8.04
C TYR A 155 -24.65 -8.49 8.65
N THR A 156 -23.41 -8.45 9.14
CA THR A 156 -22.74 -9.57 9.82
C THR A 156 -22.05 -9.10 11.10
N THR A 157 -21.61 -10.06 11.92
CA THR A 157 -20.87 -9.74 13.16
C THR A 157 -19.45 -9.30 12.84
N VAL A 158 -18.87 -8.43 13.68
CA VAL A 158 -17.45 -8.03 13.59
C VAL A 158 -16.53 -9.25 13.59
N ALA A 159 -16.89 -10.28 14.36
CA ALA A 159 -16.16 -11.53 14.41
C ALA A 159 -16.16 -12.27 13.06
N SER A 160 -17.34 -12.48 12.48
CA SER A 160 -17.47 -13.13 11.17
C SER A 160 -16.82 -12.32 10.06
N SER A 161 -16.99 -10.99 10.07
CA SER A 161 -16.35 -10.09 9.12
C SER A 161 -14.82 -10.15 9.19
N THR A 162 -14.25 -10.19 10.39
CA THR A 162 -12.79 -10.33 10.58
C THR A 162 -12.27 -11.68 10.07
N ILE A 163 -12.96 -12.78 10.37
CA ILE A 163 -12.58 -14.12 9.88
C ILE A 163 -12.62 -14.16 8.35
N LEU A 164 -13.70 -13.67 7.73
CA LEU A 164 -13.86 -13.63 6.29
C LEU A 164 -12.86 -12.69 5.62
N SER A 165 -12.59 -11.52 6.20
CA SER A 165 -11.59 -10.58 5.69
C SER A 165 -10.17 -11.16 5.73
N SER A 166 -9.88 -12.01 6.73
CA SER A 166 -8.61 -12.72 6.87
C SER A 166 -8.42 -13.82 5.81
N THR A 167 -9.50 -14.25 5.14
CA THR A 167 -9.39 -15.18 4.00
C THR A 167 -8.73 -14.55 2.76
N SER A 168 -8.58 -13.23 2.74
CA SER A 168 -7.81 -12.51 1.71
C SER A 168 -6.38 -13.05 1.53
N SER A 169 -5.74 -13.59 2.56
CA SER A 169 -4.43 -14.24 2.43
C SER A 169 -4.47 -15.44 1.45
N PHE A 170 -5.56 -16.22 1.47
CA PHE A 170 -5.75 -17.38 0.57
C PHE A 170 -5.95 -16.94 -0.87
N PHE A 171 -6.81 -15.93 -1.09
CA PHE A 171 -6.99 -15.36 -2.41
C PHE A 171 -5.70 -14.72 -2.93
N THR A 172 -4.92 -14.08 -2.06
CA THR A 172 -3.63 -13.51 -2.42
C THR A 172 -2.64 -14.58 -2.85
N LEU A 173 -2.52 -15.69 -2.11
CA LEU A 173 -1.65 -16.81 -2.53
C LEU A 173 -2.07 -17.34 -3.91
N PHE A 174 -3.37 -17.57 -4.12
CA PHE A 174 -3.89 -18.07 -5.39
C PHE A 174 -3.59 -17.12 -6.55
N LEU A 175 -3.83 -15.83 -6.38
CA LEU A 175 -3.56 -14.80 -7.40
C LEU A 175 -2.05 -14.60 -7.63
N ALA A 176 -1.24 -14.60 -6.57
CA ALA A 176 0.20 -14.44 -6.66
C ALA A 176 0.85 -15.62 -7.41
N VAL A 177 0.38 -16.85 -7.16
CA VAL A 177 0.81 -18.04 -7.93
C VAL A 177 0.33 -17.96 -9.38
N SER A 178 -0.94 -17.60 -9.60
CA SER A 178 -1.52 -17.49 -10.95
C SER A 178 -0.81 -16.46 -11.82
N LEU A 179 -0.33 -15.37 -11.22
CA LEU A 179 0.43 -14.30 -11.88
C LEU A 179 1.96 -14.53 -11.86
N GLN A 180 2.42 -15.70 -11.43
CA GLN A 180 3.84 -16.07 -11.35
C GLN A 180 4.69 -15.11 -10.50
N LEU A 181 4.06 -14.45 -9.52
CA LEU A 181 4.76 -13.61 -8.53
C LEU A 181 5.40 -14.46 -7.43
N GLU A 182 4.83 -15.64 -7.18
CA GLU A 182 5.31 -16.57 -6.17
C GLU A 182 5.14 -18.02 -6.61
N SER A 183 6.04 -18.90 -6.17
CA SER A 183 5.87 -20.34 -6.29
C SER A 183 4.88 -20.85 -5.24
N PHE A 184 4.04 -21.81 -5.66
CA PHE A 184 3.18 -22.55 -4.74
C PHE A 184 4.04 -23.46 -3.86
N SER A 185 3.82 -23.40 -2.55
CA SER A 185 4.46 -24.27 -1.57
C SER A 185 3.44 -24.68 -0.52
N LEU A 186 3.47 -25.97 -0.16
CA LEU A 186 2.61 -26.51 0.90
C LEU A 186 2.90 -25.85 2.25
N LYS A 187 4.14 -25.38 2.48
CA LYS A 187 4.50 -24.61 3.68
C LYS A 187 3.76 -23.29 3.77
N LYS A 188 3.63 -22.59 2.63
CA LYS A 188 2.85 -21.35 2.57
C LYS A 188 1.40 -21.67 2.90
N LEU A 189 0.80 -22.62 2.18
CA LEU A 189 -0.61 -23.00 2.40
C LEU A 189 -0.89 -23.43 3.86
N SER A 190 -0.01 -24.22 4.48
CA SER A 190 -0.18 -24.58 5.90
C SER A 190 -0.05 -23.37 6.82
N GLY A 191 0.87 -22.45 6.53
CA GLY A 191 0.97 -21.15 7.22
C GLY A 191 -0.35 -20.37 7.19
N LEU A 192 -1.05 -20.33 6.06
CA LEU A 192 -2.35 -19.64 5.97
C LEU A 192 -3.41 -20.29 6.87
N PHE A 193 -3.49 -21.63 6.92
CA PHE A 193 -4.41 -22.33 7.84
C PHE A 193 -4.07 -22.08 9.30
N VAL A 194 -2.77 -22.07 9.65
CA VAL A 194 -2.31 -21.76 11.00
C VAL A 194 -2.66 -20.32 11.39
N SER A 195 -2.49 -19.37 10.47
CA SER A 195 -2.88 -17.97 10.66
C SER A 195 -4.38 -17.85 10.92
N LEU A 196 -5.20 -18.48 10.07
CA LEU A 196 -6.65 -18.46 10.17
C LEU A 196 -7.13 -19.07 11.51
N PHE A 197 -6.51 -20.17 11.94
CA PHE A 197 -6.81 -20.77 13.24
C PHE A 197 -6.48 -19.84 14.41
N GLY A 198 -5.32 -19.18 14.38
CA GLY A 198 -4.95 -18.17 15.38
C GLY A 198 -5.94 -17.00 15.43
N ILE A 199 -6.40 -16.52 14.27
CA ILE A 199 -7.39 -15.46 14.16
C ILE A 199 -8.75 -15.90 14.74
N ILE A 200 -9.23 -17.09 14.39
CA ILE A 200 -10.49 -17.63 14.94
C ILE A 200 -10.42 -17.71 16.46
N LEU A 201 -9.31 -18.22 17.02
CA LEU A 201 -9.13 -18.27 18.47
C LEU A 201 -9.28 -16.88 19.09
N ILE A 202 -8.57 -15.87 18.57
CA ILE A 202 -8.61 -14.49 19.08
C ILE A 202 -10.02 -13.89 18.97
N VAL A 203 -10.63 -14.02 17.79
CA VAL A 203 -11.86 -13.30 17.44
C VAL A 203 -13.09 -13.86 18.17
N VAL A 204 -13.18 -15.19 18.32
CA VAL A 204 -14.31 -15.84 19.00
C VAL A 204 -14.40 -15.45 20.49
N GLN A 205 -13.28 -15.09 21.11
CA GLN A 205 -13.26 -14.62 22.50
C GLN A 205 -13.80 -13.20 22.66
N SER A 206 -13.63 -12.37 21.64
CA SER A 206 -14.00 -10.94 21.68
C SER A 206 -15.46 -10.70 21.28
N SER A 207 -16.14 -11.71 20.75
CA SER A 207 -17.59 -11.71 20.57
C SER A 207 -18.31 -11.73 21.93
N LYS A 208 -18.50 -10.54 22.52
CA LYS A 208 -19.56 -10.34 23.52
C LYS A 208 -20.89 -10.51 22.79
N GLU A 209 -21.71 -11.45 23.23
CA GLU A 209 -23.04 -11.74 22.70
C GLU A 209 -23.81 -10.45 22.38
N ARG A 210 -24.28 -10.31 21.13
CA ARG A 210 -25.54 -9.62 20.83
C ARG A 210 -26.07 -9.87 19.41
N ASP A 211 -27.39 -10.03 19.42
CA ASP A 211 -28.44 -9.96 18.41
C ASP A 211 -28.47 -11.00 17.28
N SER A 212 -29.59 -11.73 17.25
CA SER A 212 -30.01 -12.67 16.21
C SER A 212 -30.21 -11.92 14.89
N VAL A 213 -29.13 -11.68 14.17
CA VAL A 213 -29.18 -11.21 12.78
C VAL A 213 -29.95 -12.25 11.96
N SER A 214 -30.96 -11.82 11.19
CA SER A 214 -31.71 -12.71 10.30
C SER A 214 -30.74 -13.49 9.40
N ALA A 215 -31.01 -14.79 9.16
CA ALA A 215 -30.15 -15.66 8.37
C ALA A 215 -29.87 -15.09 6.95
N SER A 216 -30.85 -14.39 6.36
CA SER A 216 -30.70 -13.71 5.07
C SER A 216 -29.73 -12.53 5.14
N SER A 217 -29.83 -11.71 6.18
CA SER A 217 -28.93 -10.57 6.42
C SER A 217 -27.51 -11.07 6.71
N PHE A 218 -27.38 -12.13 7.51
CA PHE A 218 -26.08 -12.73 7.79
C PHE A 218 -25.40 -13.26 6.51
N PHE A 219 -26.16 -13.89 5.61
CA PHE A 219 -25.63 -14.39 4.34
C PHE A 219 -25.16 -13.26 3.41
N ILE A 220 -25.93 -12.17 3.28
CA ILE A 220 -25.51 -11.03 2.44
C ILE A 220 -24.27 -10.35 3.02
N GLY A 221 -24.20 -10.19 4.35
CA GLY A 221 -23.04 -9.63 5.04
C GLY A 221 -21.78 -10.47 4.81
N ASN A 222 -21.89 -11.80 4.93
CA ASN A 222 -20.74 -12.69 4.72
C ASN A 222 -20.27 -12.68 3.25
N THR A 223 -21.20 -12.61 2.29
CA THR A 223 -20.86 -12.51 0.87
C THR A 223 -20.15 -11.18 0.56
N LEU A 224 -20.63 -10.08 1.14
CA LEU A 224 -20.00 -8.77 1.02
C LEU A 224 -18.60 -8.74 1.66
N ALA A 225 -18.42 -9.36 2.82
CA ALA A 225 -17.12 -9.48 3.47
C ALA A 225 -16.13 -10.29 2.61
N LEU A 226 -16.58 -11.41 2.03
CA LEU A 226 -15.77 -12.19 1.09
C LEU A 226 -15.41 -11.39 -0.16
N LEU A 227 -16.35 -10.64 -0.73
CA LEU A 227 -16.09 -9.78 -1.89
C LEU A 227 -15.07 -8.68 -1.58
N GLY A 228 -15.17 -8.05 -0.41
CA GLY A 228 -14.19 -7.09 0.08
C GLY A 228 -12.80 -7.71 0.23
N SER A 229 -12.73 -8.90 0.85
CA SER A 229 -11.49 -9.65 1.04
C SER A 229 -10.83 -10.05 -0.30
N PHE A 230 -11.63 -10.46 -1.28
CA PHE A 230 -11.16 -10.79 -2.62
C PHE A 230 -10.68 -9.54 -3.37
N GLY A 231 -11.45 -8.45 -3.30
CA GLY A 231 -11.07 -7.16 -3.88
C GLY A 231 -9.73 -6.67 -3.33
N TYR A 232 -9.51 -6.82 -2.02
CA TYR A 232 -8.23 -6.55 -1.37
C TYR A 232 -7.08 -7.34 -1.99
N SER A 233 -7.23 -8.66 -2.10
CA SER A 233 -6.23 -9.53 -2.73
C SER A 233 -5.96 -9.19 -4.19
N VAL A 234 -6.99 -8.78 -4.94
CA VAL A 234 -6.84 -8.39 -6.34
C VAL A 234 -6.00 -7.12 -6.47
N TYR A 235 -6.35 -6.03 -5.78
CA TYR A 235 -5.62 -4.77 -5.96
C TYR A 235 -4.19 -4.84 -5.40
N THR A 236 -3.97 -5.58 -4.31
CA THR A 236 -2.62 -5.78 -3.72
C THR A 236 -1.71 -6.56 -4.66
N THR A 237 -2.23 -7.66 -5.23
CA THR A 237 -1.46 -8.51 -6.15
C THR A 237 -1.23 -7.81 -7.48
N LEU A 238 -2.23 -7.09 -7.99
CA LEU A 238 -2.12 -6.30 -9.21
C LEU A 238 -1.03 -5.22 -9.09
N LEU A 239 -0.96 -4.52 -7.96
CA LEU A 239 0.08 -3.52 -7.69
C LEU A 239 1.49 -4.14 -7.84
N LYS A 240 1.73 -5.31 -7.23
CA LYS A 240 3.00 -6.01 -7.37
C LYS A 240 3.23 -6.48 -8.81
N TYR A 241 2.21 -7.01 -9.47
CA TYR A 241 2.30 -7.54 -10.83
C TYR A 241 2.76 -6.50 -11.85
N GLU A 242 2.18 -5.30 -11.79
CA GLU A 242 2.56 -4.19 -12.70
C GLU A 242 4.02 -3.75 -12.49
N VAL A 243 4.49 -3.73 -11.25
CA VAL A 243 5.87 -3.34 -10.95
C VAL A 243 6.87 -4.45 -11.31
N SER A 244 6.61 -5.69 -10.91
CA SER A 244 7.57 -6.79 -11.04
C SER A 244 7.54 -7.49 -12.40
N SER A 245 6.36 -7.76 -12.96
CA SER A 245 6.24 -8.52 -14.22
C SER A 245 6.30 -7.62 -15.44
N LYS A 246 5.62 -6.47 -15.40
CA LYS A 246 5.64 -5.49 -16.49
C LYS A 246 6.81 -4.50 -16.42
N GLY A 247 7.60 -4.54 -15.35
CA GLY A 247 8.77 -3.69 -15.16
C GLY A 247 8.43 -2.21 -15.06
N LEU A 248 7.20 -1.86 -14.64
CA LEU A 248 6.78 -0.48 -14.50
C LEU A 248 7.62 0.20 -13.41
N GLN A 249 8.36 1.25 -13.80
CA GLN A 249 9.05 2.12 -12.85
C GLN A 249 8.04 3.00 -12.13
N LEU A 250 7.44 2.47 -11.07
CA LEU A 250 6.41 3.14 -10.30
C LEU A 250 7.02 4.13 -9.31
N ASP A 251 6.82 5.42 -9.55
CA ASP A 251 6.97 6.41 -8.49
C ASP A 251 5.74 6.33 -7.57
N ILE A 252 5.93 5.75 -6.39
CA ILE A 252 4.88 5.52 -5.39
C ILE A 252 4.20 6.84 -4.99
N LYS A 253 4.93 7.96 -4.97
CA LYS A 253 4.36 9.26 -4.60
C LYS A 253 3.38 9.76 -5.68
N LEU A 254 3.78 9.64 -6.95
CA LEU A 254 2.91 9.97 -8.08
C LEU A 254 1.71 9.04 -8.13
N PHE A 255 1.93 7.73 -7.95
CA PHE A 255 0.87 6.73 -7.90
C PHE A 255 -0.19 7.05 -6.84
N LEU A 256 0.22 7.25 -5.58
CA LEU A 256 -0.68 7.61 -4.48
C LEU A 256 -1.33 8.98 -4.70
N GLY A 257 -0.58 9.94 -5.24
CA GLY A 257 -1.11 11.25 -5.61
C GLY A 257 -2.28 11.15 -6.58
N TYR A 258 -2.14 10.37 -7.66
CA TYR A 258 -3.22 10.16 -8.62
C TYR A 258 -4.39 9.40 -8.00
N VAL A 259 -4.15 8.42 -7.11
CA VAL A 259 -5.23 7.75 -6.36
C VAL A 259 -6.03 8.75 -5.53
N GLY A 260 -5.36 9.69 -4.84
CA GLY A 260 -6.03 10.75 -4.08
C GLY A 260 -6.84 11.71 -4.96
N ILE A 261 -6.30 12.13 -6.11
CA ILE A 261 -7.04 12.98 -7.06
C ILE A 261 -8.25 12.26 -7.64
N PHE A 262 -8.09 11.00 -8.08
CA PHE A 262 -9.21 10.22 -8.59
C PHE A 262 -10.27 10.00 -7.52
N THR A 263 -9.87 9.80 -6.27
CA THR A 263 -10.81 9.67 -5.17
C THR A 263 -11.62 10.97 -4.98
N LEU A 264 -10.93 12.11 -4.97
CA LEU A 264 -11.56 13.42 -4.85
C LEU A 264 -12.53 13.70 -6.01
N LEU A 265 -12.16 13.32 -7.24
CA LEU A 265 -12.97 13.59 -8.44
C LEU A 265 -14.10 12.59 -8.69
N LEU A 266 -13.93 11.31 -8.34
CA LEU A 266 -14.90 10.25 -8.63
C LEU A 266 -15.88 10.02 -7.48
N PHE A 267 -15.47 10.22 -6.23
CA PHE A 267 -16.29 9.84 -5.06
C PHE A 267 -16.98 11.01 -4.35
N TRP A 268 -16.73 12.27 -4.74
CA TRP A 268 -17.54 13.40 -4.24
C TRP A 268 -19.05 13.29 -4.53
N PRO A 269 -19.56 12.65 -5.60
CA PRO A 269 -21.00 12.51 -5.79
C PRO A 269 -21.61 11.52 -4.78
N VAL A 270 -20.85 10.49 -4.38
CA VAL A 270 -21.27 9.52 -3.35
C VAL A 270 -21.54 10.24 -2.03
N LEU A 271 -20.66 11.19 -1.71
CA LEU A 271 -20.86 12.07 -0.57
C LEU A 271 -22.21 12.80 -0.69
N ILE A 272 -22.46 13.53 -1.77
CA ILE A 272 -23.73 14.27 -1.94
C ILE A 272 -24.96 13.36 -1.81
N VAL A 273 -24.91 12.16 -2.38
CA VAL A 273 -26.00 11.19 -2.25
C VAL A 273 -26.24 10.80 -0.79
N LEU A 274 -25.18 10.61 0.01
CA LEU A 274 -25.30 10.28 1.44
C LEU A 274 -25.95 11.40 2.27
N ASP A 275 -25.63 12.66 1.96
CA ASP A 275 -26.20 13.83 2.65
C ASP A 275 -27.67 14.06 2.26
N LEU A 276 -28.00 13.92 0.97
CA LEU A 276 -29.38 13.95 0.48
C LEU A 276 -30.23 12.80 1.04
N SER A 277 -29.61 11.65 1.28
CA SER A 277 -30.30 10.49 1.88
C SER A 277 -30.39 10.59 3.41
N HIS A 278 -29.79 11.62 4.03
CA HIS A 278 -29.65 11.79 5.48
C HIS A 278 -28.99 10.60 6.19
N TRP A 279 -28.19 9.81 5.46
CA TRP A 279 -27.42 8.71 6.05
C TRP A 279 -26.18 9.23 6.77
N GLU A 280 -25.56 10.29 6.23
CA GLU A 280 -24.45 11.00 6.86
C GLU A 280 -24.49 12.47 6.39
N THR A 281 -24.69 13.43 7.30
CA THR A 281 -24.76 14.86 6.93
C THR A 281 -23.38 15.47 6.73
N PHE A 282 -23.19 16.41 5.79
CA PHE A 282 -21.91 17.12 5.68
C PHE A 282 -21.79 18.25 6.68
N GLU A 283 -21.05 17.99 7.76
CA GLU A 283 -20.66 19.06 8.69
C GLU A 283 -19.21 18.85 9.08
N LEU A 284 -18.43 19.93 9.05
CA LEU A 284 -17.07 19.93 9.54
C LEU A 284 -17.06 19.76 11.07
N PRO A 285 -16.00 19.18 11.65
CA PRO A 285 -15.88 19.09 13.10
C PRO A 285 -15.91 20.49 13.73
N ASN A 286 -16.93 20.78 14.54
CA ASN A 286 -17.05 22.08 15.22
C ASN A 286 -16.04 22.26 16.37
N ASN A 287 -15.47 21.15 16.87
CA ASN A 287 -14.53 21.17 17.99
C ASN A 287 -13.08 21.04 17.49
N SER A 288 -12.20 21.95 17.93
CA SER A 288 -10.77 21.94 17.63
C SER A 288 -10.08 20.63 18.01
N HIS A 289 -10.53 19.98 19.09
CA HIS A 289 -10.00 18.68 19.50
C HIS A 289 -10.34 17.57 18.47
N THR A 290 -11.60 17.51 18.06
CA THR A 290 -12.07 16.56 17.03
C THR A 290 -11.38 16.82 15.69
N LEU A 291 -11.22 18.09 15.30
CA LEU A 291 -10.48 18.46 14.09
C LEU A 291 -9.02 17.99 14.18
N PHE A 292 -8.36 18.20 15.32
CA PHE A 292 -6.99 17.74 15.53
C PHE A 292 -6.88 16.21 15.40
N LEU A 293 -7.79 15.46 16.01
CA LEU A 293 -7.81 13.99 15.90
C LEU A 293 -8.03 13.50 14.46
N VAL A 294 -8.96 14.13 13.73
CA VAL A 294 -9.20 13.81 12.31
C VAL A 294 -7.96 14.11 11.46
N LEU A 295 -7.32 15.27 11.66
CA LEU A 295 -6.09 15.63 10.94
C LEU A 295 -4.92 14.70 11.29
N LEU A 296 -4.78 14.33 12.55
CA LEU A 296 -3.78 13.37 12.99
C LEU A 296 -4.01 12.00 12.33
N ASN A 297 -5.26 11.54 12.29
CA ASN A 297 -5.63 10.31 11.59
C ASN A 297 -5.29 10.39 10.09
N CYS A 298 -5.58 11.51 9.43
CA CYS A 298 -5.20 11.73 8.03
C CYS A 298 -3.68 11.60 7.83
N ILE A 299 -2.85 12.18 8.72
CA ILE A 299 -1.39 12.10 8.63
C ILE A 299 -0.90 10.66 8.83
N ILE A 300 -1.48 9.94 9.80
CA ILE A 300 -1.12 8.54 10.07
C ILE A 300 -1.43 7.68 8.84
N ILE A 301 -2.65 7.79 8.28
CA ILE A 301 -3.05 7.05 7.08
C ILE A 301 -2.17 7.42 5.89
N PHE A 302 -1.95 8.73 5.66
CA PHE A 302 -1.06 9.25 4.63
C PHE A 302 0.32 8.60 4.64
N VAL A 303 1.00 8.57 5.79
CA VAL A 303 2.34 7.98 5.90
C VAL A 303 2.31 6.45 5.84
N SER A 304 1.32 5.83 6.49
CA SER A 304 1.22 4.37 6.56
C SER A 304 1.00 3.74 5.19
N ASP A 305 0.14 4.31 4.35
CA ASP A 305 -0.18 3.71 3.05
C ASP A 305 0.99 3.81 2.06
N TYR A 306 1.85 4.82 2.20
CA TYR A 306 3.12 4.87 1.48
C TYR A 306 4.07 3.73 1.90
N PHE A 307 4.19 3.47 3.20
CA PHE A 307 4.98 2.33 3.68
C PHE A 307 4.36 1.00 3.31
N TRP A 308 3.04 0.90 3.28
CA TRP A 308 2.33 -0.29 2.81
C TRP A 308 2.63 -0.58 1.34
N CYS A 309 2.52 0.41 0.44
CA CYS A 309 2.88 0.24 -0.97
C CYS A 309 4.33 -0.21 -1.12
N LYS A 310 5.26 0.41 -0.38
CA LYS A 310 6.67 0.00 -0.37
C LYS A 310 6.85 -1.41 0.13
N ALA A 311 6.19 -1.81 1.21
CA ALA A 311 6.26 -3.15 1.75
C ALA A 311 5.80 -4.19 0.72
N VAL A 312 4.69 -3.94 0.01
CA VAL A 312 4.18 -4.83 -1.05
C VAL A 312 5.22 -5.00 -2.16
N ILE A 313 5.78 -3.89 -2.64
CA ILE A 313 6.75 -3.90 -3.75
C ILE A 313 8.09 -4.53 -3.34
N LEU A 314 8.57 -4.31 -2.11
CA LEU A 314 9.86 -4.81 -1.63
C LEU A 314 9.80 -6.27 -1.15
N THR A 315 8.64 -6.72 -0.67
CA THR A 315 8.41 -8.10 -0.22
C THR A 315 7.54 -8.83 -1.24
N SER A 316 6.37 -9.30 -0.83
CA SER A 316 5.35 -9.86 -1.70
C SER A 316 3.95 -9.54 -1.17
N PRO A 317 2.91 -9.60 -2.02
CA PRO A 317 1.53 -9.43 -1.59
C PRO A 317 1.18 -10.39 -0.45
N LEU A 318 1.60 -11.65 -0.52
CA LEU A 318 1.30 -12.65 0.50
C LEU A 318 1.90 -12.30 1.86
N VAL A 319 3.19 -11.94 1.89
CA VAL A 319 3.88 -11.54 3.12
C VAL A 319 3.21 -10.33 3.75
N VAL A 320 2.82 -9.34 2.94
CA VAL A 320 2.07 -8.18 3.43
C VAL A 320 0.70 -8.57 3.98
N THR A 321 -0.07 -9.40 3.28
CA THR A 321 -1.40 -9.82 3.75
C THR A 321 -1.35 -10.58 5.07
N ILE A 322 -0.41 -11.52 5.22
CA ILE A 322 -0.23 -12.26 6.47
C ILE A 322 0.35 -11.36 7.56
N GLY A 323 1.30 -10.48 7.23
CA GLY A 323 1.84 -9.54 8.22
C GLY A 323 0.79 -8.52 8.71
N LEU A 324 -0.18 -8.15 7.88
CA LEU A 324 -1.28 -7.30 8.31
C LEU A 324 -2.26 -8.02 9.26
N THR A 325 -2.26 -9.35 9.33
CA THR A 325 -3.07 -10.07 10.33
C THR A 325 -2.63 -9.77 11.76
N PHE A 326 -1.40 -9.30 11.98
CA PHE A 326 -0.93 -8.80 13.28
C PHE A 326 -1.67 -7.55 13.76
N THR A 327 -2.40 -6.86 12.89
CA THR A 327 -3.28 -5.75 13.31
C THR A 327 -4.35 -6.24 14.28
N ILE A 328 -4.85 -7.47 14.13
CA ILE A 328 -5.90 -8.06 14.97
C ILE A 328 -5.44 -8.21 16.43
N PRO A 329 -4.35 -8.95 16.74
CA PRO A 329 -3.87 -9.05 18.11
C PRO A 329 -3.40 -7.70 18.65
N LEU A 330 -2.73 -6.88 17.84
CA LEU A 330 -2.24 -5.59 18.30
C LEU A 330 -3.39 -4.61 18.63
N ALA A 331 -4.50 -4.65 17.89
CA ALA A 331 -5.70 -3.90 18.20
C ALA A 331 -6.34 -4.35 19.52
N MET A 332 -6.45 -5.66 19.74
CA MET A 332 -6.95 -6.17 21.04
C MET A 332 -6.00 -5.83 22.19
N LEU A 333 -4.70 -5.79 21.93
CA LEU A 333 -3.72 -5.33 22.92
C LEU A 333 -3.91 -3.85 23.25
N ALA A 334 -4.18 -3.01 22.25
CA ALA A 334 -4.50 -1.60 22.45
C ALA A 334 -5.79 -1.42 23.25
N ASP A 335 -6.85 -2.20 22.95
CA ASP A 335 -8.11 -2.18 23.69
C ASP A 335 -7.93 -2.57 25.17
N TYR A 336 -7.02 -3.50 25.48
CA TYR A 336 -6.67 -3.82 26.86
C TYR A 336 -6.08 -2.62 27.60
N PHE A 337 -5.08 -1.97 27.00
CA PHE A 337 -4.41 -0.82 27.62
C PHE A 337 -5.33 0.39 27.78
N TRP A 338 -6.24 0.62 26.81
CA TRP A 338 -7.06 1.82 26.79
C TRP A 338 -8.43 1.64 27.48
N ARG A 339 -9.00 0.43 27.43
CA ARG A 339 -10.38 0.14 27.86
C ARG A 339 -10.47 -0.83 29.05
N ASN A 340 -9.34 -1.22 29.65
CA ASN A 340 -9.26 -2.20 30.74
C ASN A 340 -9.99 -3.52 30.41
N ALA A 341 -9.92 -3.96 29.14
CA ALA A 341 -10.44 -5.28 28.76
C ALA A 341 -9.69 -6.39 29.52
N SER A 342 -10.29 -7.56 29.70
CA SER A 342 -9.60 -8.72 30.28
C SER A 342 -9.13 -9.67 29.18
N PHE A 343 -7.89 -10.16 29.28
CA PHE A 343 -7.40 -11.22 28.39
C PHE A 343 -7.74 -12.59 28.93
N THR A 344 -8.18 -13.48 28.03
CA THR A 344 -8.22 -14.91 28.32
C THR A 344 -6.91 -15.54 27.82
N SER A 345 -6.43 -16.62 28.45
CA SER A 345 -5.19 -17.31 28.05
C SER A 345 -5.17 -17.74 26.58
N TRP A 346 -6.34 -17.96 25.97
CA TRP A 346 -6.51 -18.30 24.56
C TRP A 346 -6.06 -17.18 23.59
N TYR A 347 -6.08 -15.91 24.02
CA TYR A 347 -5.53 -14.80 23.23
C TYR A 347 -4.03 -15.01 22.94
N ILE A 348 -3.25 -15.37 23.95
CA ILE A 348 -1.80 -15.61 23.84
C ILE A 348 -1.53 -16.77 22.87
N VAL A 349 -2.33 -17.84 22.96
CA VAL A 349 -2.24 -18.99 22.06
C VAL A 349 -2.52 -18.58 20.62
N GLY A 350 -3.54 -17.75 20.38
CA GLY A 350 -3.85 -17.24 19.04
C GLY A 350 -2.73 -16.35 18.46
N VAL A 351 -2.16 -15.46 19.28
CA VAL A 351 -1.01 -14.62 18.91
C VAL A 351 0.17 -15.51 18.49
N PHE A 352 0.47 -16.55 19.26
CA PHE A 352 1.54 -17.49 18.97
C PHE A 352 1.35 -18.19 17.61
N PHE A 353 0.13 -18.61 17.27
CA PHE A 353 -0.17 -19.19 15.95
C PHE A 353 0.02 -18.17 14.81
N ILE A 354 -0.38 -16.92 14.99
CA ILE A 354 -0.12 -15.87 13.99
C ILE A 354 1.39 -15.68 13.79
N PHE A 355 2.19 -15.66 14.87
CA PHE A 355 3.65 -15.61 14.76
C PHE A 355 4.22 -16.80 13.98
N ILE A 356 3.83 -18.04 14.33
CA ILE A 356 4.27 -19.24 13.60
C ILE A 356 3.91 -19.14 12.12
N SER A 357 2.70 -18.68 11.80
CA SER A 357 2.25 -18.57 10.41
C SER A 357 3.13 -17.63 9.59
N PHE A 358 3.55 -16.50 10.16
CA PHE A 358 4.43 -15.55 9.50
C PHE A 358 5.80 -16.17 9.20
N PHE A 359 6.38 -16.92 10.14
CA PHE A 359 7.63 -17.63 9.92
C PHE A 359 7.50 -18.77 8.89
N LEU A 360 6.40 -19.53 8.91
CA LEU A 360 6.16 -20.61 7.94
C LEU A 360 6.04 -20.11 6.51
N VAL A 361 5.40 -18.96 6.30
CA VAL A 361 5.30 -18.34 4.97
C VAL A 361 6.62 -17.68 4.57
N HIS A 362 7.37 -17.17 5.55
CA HIS A 362 8.66 -16.52 5.29
C HIS A 362 9.79 -17.50 4.97
N ASP A 363 9.75 -18.73 5.50
CA ASP A 363 10.76 -19.76 5.28
C ASP A 363 10.90 -20.03 3.77
N ARG A 364 11.87 -19.36 3.15
CA ARG A 364 12.16 -19.46 1.72
C ARG A 364 12.40 -20.93 1.42
N ASP A 365 11.64 -21.49 0.48
CA ASP A 365 11.86 -22.85 0.00
C ASP A 365 13.31 -22.98 -0.48
N GLY A 366 14.19 -23.47 0.40
CA GLY A 366 15.61 -23.68 0.14
C GLY A 366 15.89 -24.84 -0.83
N SER A 367 14.96 -25.15 -1.74
CA SER A 367 14.99 -26.37 -2.54
C SER A 367 14.68 -26.18 -4.02
N THR A 368 14.81 -24.97 -4.58
CA THR A 368 14.60 -24.78 -6.04
C THR A 368 15.60 -23.87 -6.77
N ILE A 369 16.72 -23.48 -6.16
CA ILE A 369 17.77 -22.69 -6.85
C ILE A 369 18.99 -23.55 -7.27
N GLU A 370 18.98 -24.87 -7.04
CA GLU A 370 20.10 -25.73 -7.50
C GLU A 370 19.92 -26.34 -8.89
N ASN A 371 18.80 -26.13 -9.60
CA ASN A 371 18.56 -26.83 -10.88
C ASN A 371 18.16 -25.96 -12.10
N ASN A 372 18.26 -24.64 -12.03
CA ASN A 372 18.02 -23.78 -13.21
C ASN A 372 19.08 -22.68 -13.37
N GLN A 373 20.35 -23.07 -13.30
CA GLN A 373 21.40 -22.32 -13.99
C GLN A 373 21.45 -22.85 -15.43
N PRO A 374 20.91 -22.13 -16.44
CA PRO A 374 21.07 -22.54 -17.82
C PRO A 374 22.56 -22.60 -18.14
N THR A 375 22.93 -23.71 -18.75
CA THR A 375 24.26 -24.15 -19.17
C THR A 375 24.90 -23.17 -20.18
N ILE A 376 25.27 -21.96 -19.75
CA ILE A 376 25.94 -20.97 -20.60
C ILE A 376 27.47 -21.00 -20.41
N GLU A 377 27.98 -21.54 -19.30
CA GLU A 377 29.43 -21.56 -19.02
C GLU A 377 30.22 -22.70 -19.70
N LYS A 378 29.57 -23.66 -20.39
CA LYS A 378 30.29 -24.74 -21.10
C LYS A 378 30.52 -24.49 -22.60
N GLN A 379 29.95 -23.45 -23.21
CA GLN A 379 30.24 -23.11 -24.61
C GLN A 379 31.31 -22.01 -24.79
N GLN A 380 31.59 -21.18 -23.78
CA GLN A 380 32.64 -20.15 -23.88
C GLN A 380 34.07 -20.69 -23.69
N ASN A 381 34.26 -21.84 -23.03
CA ASN A 381 35.59 -22.44 -22.86
C ASN A 381 36.04 -23.33 -24.03
N SER A 382 35.15 -23.67 -24.98
CA SER A 382 35.55 -24.43 -26.18
C SER A 382 35.95 -23.55 -27.37
N CYS A 383 35.72 -22.23 -27.29
CA CYS A 383 36.05 -21.29 -28.38
C CYS A 383 37.42 -20.61 -28.20
N HIS A 384 38.15 -20.92 -27.12
CA HIS A 384 39.48 -20.39 -26.83
C HIS A 384 40.61 -21.44 -26.91
N THR A 385 40.32 -22.65 -27.39
CA THR A 385 41.30 -23.74 -27.55
C THR A 385 41.20 -24.47 -28.90
N ALA A 386 40.81 -23.76 -29.96
CA ALA A 386 40.92 -24.24 -31.34
C ALA A 386 41.70 -23.24 -32.19
#